data_AF-A0A7N2QXD4-F1
#
_entry.id   AF-A0A7N2QXD4-F1
#
_cell.length_a   1.000
_cell.length_b   1.000
_cell.length_c   1.000
_cell.angle_alpha   90.00
_cell.angle_beta   90.00
_cell.angle_gamma   90.00
#
_symmetry.space_group_name_H-M   'P 1'
#
loop_
_entity.id
_entity.type
_entity.pdbx_description
1 polymer ?
#
loop_
_entity_poly.entity_id
_entity_poly.type
_entity_poly.pdbx_seq_one_letter_code
_entity_poly.pdbx_strand_id
1 'polypeptide(L)'
;MSPPISSSSDVIDFVVQKGNGVKGLVDTGLETVPEPYIQPLEERLDPTKFQPENSIPIIDVSNWDDPKVVDSICDAASKWGFFQIVNHGVPLEVLENLKNAGHSFFQLPSEERKKYLKENSPSEAVCLCTSFSPQAEKVLEWKDFLRLSWVSEDQASAFWPPVCQEEALEYMKKVELVTKRLLEALLKRLGVKEIDKTTEYKLMASPILSLNYYPCCPSPELTARVGRHFDISTITILLQDDTG
;
A
#
# COMPACT_ATOMS: atom_id res chain seq x y z
N MET A 1 -6.70 -33.87 1.32
CA MET A 1 -5.61 -33.36 0.48
C MET A 1 -6.24 -32.72 -0.74
N SER A 2 -6.10 -31.42 -0.91
CA SER A 2 -6.57 -30.72 -2.11
C SER A 2 -5.68 -31.12 -3.30
N PRO A 3 -6.23 -31.25 -4.53
CA PRO A 3 -5.44 -31.63 -5.70
C PRO A 3 -4.38 -30.56 -6.02
N PRO A 4 -3.23 -30.94 -6.60
CA PRO A 4 -2.18 -30.01 -6.99
C PRO A 4 -2.72 -29.07 -8.08
N ILE A 5 -2.56 -27.76 -7.84
CA ILE A 5 -2.89 -26.70 -8.80
C ILE A 5 -1.85 -26.77 -9.93
N SER A 6 -2.20 -27.37 -11.07
CA SER A 6 -1.22 -27.75 -12.09
C SER A 6 -1.22 -26.86 -13.35
N SER A 7 -2.31 -26.13 -13.61
CA SER A 7 -2.42 -25.25 -14.77
C SER A 7 -2.60 -23.78 -14.38
N SER A 8 -2.20 -22.87 -15.26
CA SER A 8 -2.35 -21.42 -15.07
C SER A 8 -3.81 -21.00 -14.86
N SER A 9 -4.76 -21.68 -15.50
CA SER A 9 -6.19 -21.49 -15.25
C SER A 9 -6.61 -21.92 -13.84
N ASP A 10 -6.07 -23.02 -13.31
CA ASP A 10 -6.38 -23.49 -11.96
C ASP A 10 -5.83 -22.53 -10.90
N VAL A 11 -4.64 -21.94 -11.15
CA VAL A 11 -4.04 -20.94 -10.27
C VAL A 11 -4.91 -19.70 -10.20
N ILE A 12 -5.34 -19.18 -11.36
CA ILE A 12 -6.19 -17.98 -11.43
C ILE A 12 -7.55 -18.25 -10.78
N ASP A 13 -8.17 -19.39 -11.04
CA ASP A 13 -9.43 -19.78 -10.40
C ASP A 13 -9.26 -19.86 -8.86
N PHE A 14 -8.20 -20.50 -8.38
CA PHE A 14 -7.95 -20.63 -6.95
C PHE A 14 -7.66 -19.29 -6.27
N VAL A 15 -6.79 -18.47 -6.84
CA VAL A 15 -6.35 -17.22 -6.21
C VAL A 15 -7.41 -16.14 -6.34
N VAL A 16 -7.92 -15.93 -7.56
CA VAL A 16 -8.77 -14.79 -7.91
C VAL A 16 -10.25 -15.16 -7.75
N GLN A 17 -10.74 -16.16 -8.49
CA GLN A 17 -12.19 -16.45 -8.55
C GLN A 17 -12.73 -17.00 -7.22
N LYS A 18 -11.94 -17.87 -6.57
CA LYS A 18 -12.24 -18.38 -5.23
C LYS A 18 -11.75 -17.47 -4.12
N GLY A 19 -11.01 -16.40 -4.45
CA GLY A 19 -10.55 -15.37 -3.52
C GLY A 19 -9.64 -15.86 -2.39
N ASN A 20 -8.83 -16.89 -2.63
CA ASN A 20 -7.87 -17.36 -1.62
C ASN A 20 -6.64 -16.45 -1.51
N GLY A 21 -6.37 -15.63 -2.54
CA GLY A 21 -5.21 -14.75 -2.61
C GLY A 21 -3.89 -15.51 -2.78
N VAL A 22 -2.81 -14.75 -2.95
CA VAL A 22 -1.44 -15.28 -2.96
C VAL A 22 -1.09 -15.88 -1.60
N LYS A 23 -1.61 -15.31 -0.50
CA LYS A 23 -1.47 -15.89 0.83
C LYS A 23 -2.00 -17.32 0.88
N GLY A 24 -3.23 -17.54 0.41
CA GLY A 24 -3.84 -18.86 0.40
C GLY A 24 -3.07 -19.85 -0.48
N LEU A 25 -2.46 -19.37 -1.56
CA LEU A 25 -1.59 -20.16 -2.42
C LEU A 25 -0.32 -20.60 -1.68
N VAL A 26 0.34 -19.69 -0.97
CA VAL A 26 1.53 -20.01 -0.14
C VAL A 26 1.19 -20.97 0.99
N ASP A 27 0.03 -20.80 1.63
CA ASP A 27 -0.46 -21.68 2.70
C ASP A 27 -0.67 -23.14 2.25
N THR A 28 -0.70 -23.42 0.93
CA THR A 28 -0.75 -24.80 0.40
C THR A 28 0.59 -25.53 0.43
N GLY A 29 1.69 -24.85 0.80
CA GLY A 29 3.04 -25.42 0.78
C GLY A 29 3.70 -25.35 -0.59
N LEU A 30 3.45 -24.26 -1.33
CA LEU A 30 3.98 -24.06 -2.67
C LEU A 30 5.52 -24.05 -2.71
N GLU A 31 6.11 -24.90 -3.56
CA GLU A 31 7.58 -25.00 -3.71
C GLU A 31 8.15 -24.15 -4.85
N THR A 32 7.33 -23.82 -5.87
CA THR A 32 7.76 -23.08 -7.06
C THR A 32 6.75 -22.02 -7.44
N VAL A 33 7.21 -20.88 -7.96
CA VAL A 33 6.34 -19.80 -8.45
C VAL A 33 5.53 -20.29 -9.67
N PRO A 34 4.18 -20.19 -9.65
CA PRO A 34 3.37 -20.55 -10.81
C PRO A 34 3.54 -19.58 -11.97
N GLU A 35 3.38 -20.08 -13.21
CA GLU A 35 3.56 -19.32 -14.44
C GLU A 35 2.87 -17.94 -14.45
N PRO A 36 1.61 -17.77 -13.97
CA PRO A 36 0.96 -16.45 -13.99
C PRO A 36 1.67 -15.34 -13.22
N TYR A 37 2.60 -15.66 -12.33
CA TYR A 37 3.39 -14.69 -11.54
C TYR A 37 4.80 -14.48 -12.09
N ILE A 38 5.21 -15.23 -13.11
CA ILE A 38 6.55 -15.13 -13.68
C ILE A 38 6.63 -13.90 -14.57
N GLN A 39 7.39 -12.90 -14.11
CA GLN A 39 7.60 -11.65 -14.82
C GLN A 39 8.41 -11.85 -16.11
N PRO A 40 8.17 -11.03 -17.16
CA PRO A 40 9.04 -10.96 -18.33
C PRO A 40 10.48 -10.61 -17.91
N LEU A 41 11.47 -11.03 -18.71
CA LEU A 41 12.88 -10.82 -18.36
C LEU A 41 13.22 -9.34 -18.17
N GLU A 42 12.54 -8.45 -18.89
CA GLU A 42 12.73 -7.00 -18.86
C GLU A 42 12.13 -6.33 -17.60
N GLU A 43 11.23 -7.03 -16.90
CA GLU A 43 10.60 -6.58 -15.65
C GLU A 43 11.27 -7.21 -14.41
N ARG A 44 12.06 -8.28 -14.58
CA ARG A 44 12.81 -8.88 -13.47
C ARG A 44 13.91 -7.94 -13.00
N LEU A 45 14.05 -7.85 -11.68
CA LEU A 45 15.12 -7.06 -11.07
C LEU A 45 16.47 -7.67 -11.44
N ASP A 46 17.36 -6.83 -11.96
CA ASP A 46 18.74 -7.19 -12.26
C ASP A 46 19.63 -6.61 -11.16
N PRO A 47 20.16 -7.44 -10.24
CA PRO A 47 20.96 -6.97 -9.13
C PRO A 47 22.23 -6.20 -9.55
N THR A 48 22.71 -6.44 -10.77
CA THR A 48 23.90 -5.77 -11.30
C THR A 48 23.67 -4.30 -11.63
N LYS A 49 22.41 -3.87 -11.73
CA LYS A 49 22.03 -2.47 -12.01
C LYS A 49 21.88 -1.62 -10.75
N PHE A 50 21.97 -2.20 -9.56
CA PHE A 50 21.91 -1.42 -8.32
C PHE A 50 23.18 -0.58 -8.16
N GLN A 51 23.00 0.75 -8.13
CA GLN A 51 24.07 1.67 -7.78
C GLN A 51 23.92 2.11 -6.32
N PRO A 52 24.82 1.71 -5.42
CA PRO A 52 24.71 2.00 -3.99
C PRO A 52 24.90 3.49 -3.64
N GLU A 53 25.33 4.33 -4.59
CA GLU A 53 25.80 5.69 -4.33
C GLU A 53 24.69 6.74 -4.24
N ASN A 54 23.44 6.41 -4.59
CA ASN A 54 22.32 7.35 -4.64
C ASN A 54 21.20 6.91 -3.67
N SER A 55 21.28 7.35 -2.41
CA SER A 55 20.22 7.15 -1.44
C SER A 55 19.13 8.21 -1.57
N ILE A 56 17.87 7.80 -1.39
CA ILE A 56 16.72 8.70 -1.30
C ILE A 56 16.93 9.70 -0.13
N PRO A 57 16.61 11.00 -0.30
CA PRO A 57 16.76 12.00 0.77
C PRO A 57 15.97 11.63 2.04
N ILE A 58 16.58 11.84 3.20
CA ILE A 58 15.95 11.71 4.51
C ILE A 58 15.86 13.12 5.12
N ILE A 59 14.64 13.53 5.50
CA ILE A 59 14.36 14.89 5.97
C ILE A 59 13.83 14.84 7.40
N ASP A 60 14.52 15.50 8.32
CA ASP A 60 14.02 15.73 9.67
C ASP A 60 12.99 16.85 9.65
N VAL A 61 11.74 16.52 9.97
CA VAL A 61 10.61 17.46 9.97
C VAL A 61 10.15 17.83 11.39
N SER A 62 11.01 17.64 12.40
CA SER A 62 10.72 18.04 13.79
C SER A 62 10.41 19.53 13.93
N ASN A 63 10.90 20.39 13.02
CA ASN A 63 10.60 21.81 12.96
C ASN A 63 10.07 22.22 11.58
N TRP A 64 8.77 22.03 11.36
CA TRP A 64 8.07 22.40 10.11
C TRP A 64 8.18 23.88 9.72
N ASP A 65 8.40 24.76 10.69
CA ASP A 65 8.50 26.21 10.45
C ASP A 65 9.89 26.65 9.98
N ASP A 66 10.90 25.78 10.03
CA ASP A 66 12.23 26.07 9.49
C ASP A 66 12.17 26.12 7.95
N PRO A 67 12.53 27.27 7.32
CA PRO A 67 12.59 27.39 5.87
C PRO A 67 13.46 26.32 5.20
N LYS A 68 14.50 25.83 5.88
CA LYS A 68 15.39 24.79 5.35
C LYS A 68 14.69 23.44 5.19
N VAL A 69 13.75 23.12 6.09
CA VAL A 69 12.94 21.89 5.99
C VAL A 69 12.03 21.98 4.78
N VAL A 70 11.36 23.11 4.58
CA VAL A 70 10.52 23.37 3.39
C VAL A 70 11.34 23.27 2.10
N ASP A 71 12.51 23.92 2.05
CA ASP A 71 13.40 23.85 0.89
C ASP A 71 13.86 22.41 0.63
N SER A 72 14.20 21.64 1.67
CA SER A 72 14.61 20.24 1.53
C SER A 72 13.49 19.36 0.96
N ILE A 73 12.25 19.55 1.42
CA ILE A 73 11.07 18.84 0.91
C ILE A 73 10.87 19.15 -0.58
N CYS A 74 10.92 20.44 -0.95
CA CYS A 74 10.73 20.87 -2.33
C CYS A 74 11.84 20.41 -3.26
N ASP A 75 13.09 20.46 -2.80
CA ASP A 75 14.24 19.97 -3.54
C ASP A 75 14.16 18.46 -3.76
N ALA A 76 13.77 17.69 -2.73
CA ALA A 76 13.61 16.26 -2.86
C ALA A 76 12.45 15.91 -3.80
N ALA A 77 11.29 16.57 -3.67
CA ALA A 77 10.15 16.37 -4.55
C ALA A 77 10.47 16.71 -6.01
N SER A 78 11.21 17.78 -6.28
CA SER A 78 11.54 18.21 -7.65
C SER A 78 12.66 17.40 -8.31
N LYS A 79 13.66 16.96 -7.54
CA LYS A 79 14.82 16.22 -8.09
C LYS A 79 14.57 14.71 -8.13
N TRP A 80 13.86 14.18 -7.14
CA TRP A 80 13.66 12.73 -6.96
C TRP A 80 12.21 12.29 -7.15
N GLY A 81 11.25 13.11 -6.74
CA GLY A 81 9.85 12.69 -6.60
C GLY A 81 9.63 11.68 -5.46
N PHE A 82 10.63 11.46 -4.61
CA PHE A 82 10.59 10.51 -3.49
C PHE A 82 11.52 10.98 -2.35
N PHE A 83 11.09 10.84 -1.10
CA PHE A 83 11.89 11.16 0.07
C PHE A 83 11.32 10.47 1.32
N GLN A 84 12.15 10.33 2.35
CA GLN A 84 11.76 9.89 3.67
C GLN A 84 11.64 11.09 4.61
N ILE A 85 10.72 11.01 5.57
CA ILE A 85 10.61 11.98 6.66
C ILE A 85 10.79 11.28 8.01
N VAL A 86 11.48 11.95 8.93
CA VAL A 86 11.66 11.48 10.32
C VAL A 86 11.22 12.57 11.29
N ASN A 87 10.90 12.19 12.53
CA ASN A 87 10.35 13.09 13.54
C ASN A 87 9.05 13.80 13.09
N HIS A 88 8.23 13.11 12.30
CA HIS A 88 6.97 13.61 11.73
C HIS A 88 5.83 13.78 12.74
N GLY A 89 6.01 13.37 13.99
CA GLY A 89 5.06 13.59 15.09
C GLY A 89 3.90 12.59 15.18
N VAL A 90 3.85 11.57 14.31
CA VAL A 90 2.93 10.43 14.49
C VAL A 90 3.56 9.51 15.54
N PRO A 91 2.85 9.15 16.63
CA PRO A 91 3.41 8.28 17.66
C PRO A 91 3.81 6.92 17.08
N LEU A 92 4.96 6.38 17.51
CA LEU A 92 5.45 5.08 17.06
C LEU A 92 4.45 3.96 17.33
N GLU A 93 3.77 4.01 18.47
CA GLU A 93 2.72 3.05 18.82
C GLU A 93 1.60 2.99 17.78
N VAL A 94 1.18 4.13 17.21
CA VAL A 94 0.15 4.17 16.16
C VAL A 94 0.65 3.47 14.89
N LEU A 95 1.94 3.62 14.55
CA LEU A 95 2.55 2.97 13.39
C LEU A 95 2.63 1.45 13.59
N GLU A 96 3.09 1.00 14.76
CA GLU A 96 3.17 -0.42 15.10
C GLU A 96 1.79 -1.08 15.18
N ASN A 97 0.82 -0.41 15.78
CA ASN A 97 -0.56 -0.89 15.88
C ASN A 97 -1.17 -1.09 14.48
N LEU A 98 -0.94 -0.16 13.54
CA LEU A 98 -1.41 -0.33 12.16
C LEU A 98 -0.79 -1.56 11.49
N LYS A 99 0.54 -1.75 11.61
CA LYS A 99 1.23 -2.92 11.06
C LYS A 99 0.66 -4.22 11.63
N ASN A 100 0.48 -4.27 12.95
CA ASN A 100 -0.10 -5.42 13.65
C ASN A 100 -1.56 -5.69 13.22
N ALA A 101 -2.34 -4.63 13.00
CA ALA A 101 -3.72 -4.74 12.54
C ALA A 101 -3.79 -5.33 11.12
N GLY A 102 -2.89 -4.90 10.23
CA GLY A 102 -2.71 -5.49 8.90
C GLY A 102 -2.40 -6.99 8.98
N HIS A 103 -1.41 -7.38 9.79
CA HIS A 103 -1.09 -8.80 10.00
C HIS A 103 -2.28 -9.58 10.55
N SER A 104 -2.99 -9.03 11.53
CA SER A 104 -4.16 -9.66 12.16
C SER A 104 -5.28 -9.90 11.15
N PHE A 105 -5.55 -8.94 10.26
CA PHE A 105 -6.51 -9.12 9.17
C PHE A 105 -6.12 -10.27 8.24
N PHE A 106 -4.86 -10.33 7.78
CA PHE A 106 -4.43 -11.40 6.86
C PHE A 106 -4.31 -12.78 7.53
N GLN A 107 -4.18 -12.84 8.85
CA GLN A 107 -4.22 -14.08 9.63
C GLN A 107 -5.63 -14.61 9.89
N LEU A 108 -6.69 -13.82 9.62
CA LEU A 108 -8.06 -14.30 9.74
C LEU A 108 -8.30 -15.54 8.85
N PRO A 109 -9.22 -16.44 9.26
CA PRO A 109 -9.67 -17.54 8.42
C PRO A 109 -10.08 -17.05 7.04
N SER A 110 -9.83 -17.85 6.01
CA SER A 110 -10.09 -17.43 4.63
C SER A 110 -11.53 -16.99 4.41
N GLU A 111 -12.50 -17.66 5.02
CA GLU A 111 -13.93 -17.33 4.90
C GLU A 111 -14.29 -15.98 5.52
N GLU A 112 -13.57 -15.54 6.55
CA GLU A 112 -13.75 -14.21 7.14
C GLU A 112 -13.17 -13.12 6.23
N ARG A 113 -12.00 -13.36 5.64
CA ARG A 113 -11.39 -12.42 4.68
C ARG A 113 -12.21 -12.27 3.41
N LYS A 114 -12.79 -13.37 2.90
CA LYS A 114 -13.59 -13.40 1.66
C LYS A 114 -14.86 -12.54 1.71
N LYS A 115 -15.34 -12.18 2.92
CA LYS A 115 -16.44 -11.22 3.10
C LYS A 115 -16.14 -9.84 2.51
N TYR A 116 -14.86 -9.52 2.32
CA TYR A 116 -14.42 -8.23 1.81
C TYR A 116 -14.03 -8.27 0.32
N LEU A 117 -14.17 -9.40 -0.37
CA LEU A 117 -14.01 -9.44 -1.83
C LEU A 117 -15.03 -8.51 -2.50
N LYS A 118 -14.70 -7.98 -3.68
CA LYS A 118 -15.56 -7.03 -4.40
C LYS A 118 -17.02 -7.48 -4.53
N GLU A 119 -17.25 -8.77 -4.75
CA GLU A 119 -18.58 -9.36 -4.94
C GLU A 119 -19.36 -9.56 -3.63
N ASN A 120 -18.65 -9.65 -2.50
CA ASN A 120 -19.22 -9.96 -1.19
C ASN A 120 -19.22 -8.78 -0.22
N SER A 121 -18.40 -7.76 -0.50
CA SER A 121 -18.15 -6.64 0.40
C SER A 121 -19.44 -5.87 0.66
N PRO A 122 -19.73 -5.51 1.93
CA PRO A 122 -20.94 -4.76 2.27
C PRO A 122 -20.89 -3.31 1.77
N SER A 123 -19.73 -2.83 1.30
CA SER A 123 -19.53 -1.49 0.76
C SER A 123 -18.43 -1.46 -0.30
N GLU A 124 -18.62 -0.67 -1.35
CA GLU A 124 -17.58 -0.42 -2.37
C GLU A 124 -16.34 0.30 -1.79
N ALA A 125 -16.47 0.89 -0.59
CA ALA A 125 -15.39 1.54 0.11
C ALA A 125 -14.38 0.55 0.71
N VAL A 126 -14.70 -0.74 0.77
CA VAL A 126 -13.83 -1.79 1.32
C VAL A 126 -13.66 -2.89 0.29
N CYS A 127 -12.43 -3.23 -0.06
CA CYS A 127 -12.17 -4.28 -1.04
C CYS A 127 -10.89 -5.03 -0.70
N LEU A 128 -11.01 -6.35 -0.49
CA LEU A 128 -9.90 -7.28 -0.49
C LEU A 128 -9.59 -7.64 -1.94
N CYS A 129 -8.36 -7.37 -2.35
CA CYS A 129 -7.84 -7.65 -3.67
C CYS A 129 -6.63 -8.57 -3.59
N THR A 130 -6.40 -9.27 -4.70
CA THR A 130 -5.16 -10.01 -4.97
C THR A 130 -4.68 -9.56 -6.34
N SER A 131 -3.39 -9.20 -6.46
CA SER A 131 -2.87 -8.43 -7.59
C SER A 131 -3.62 -7.11 -7.85
N PHE A 132 -3.09 -6.22 -8.69
CA PHE A 132 -3.71 -4.91 -8.91
C PHE A 132 -4.99 -5.02 -9.76
N SER A 133 -4.92 -5.72 -10.89
CA SER A 133 -6.06 -5.99 -11.78
C SER A 133 -5.90 -7.33 -12.50
N PRO A 134 -6.20 -8.46 -11.82
CA PRO A 134 -5.94 -9.79 -12.36
C PRO A 134 -6.53 -10.07 -13.74
N GLN A 135 -7.67 -9.46 -14.06
CA GLN A 135 -8.34 -9.69 -15.35
C GLN A 135 -7.72 -8.89 -16.51
N ALA A 136 -7.00 -7.80 -16.21
CA ALA A 136 -6.36 -6.94 -17.20
C ALA A 136 -4.84 -7.13 -17.27
N GLU A 137 -4.25 -7.75 -16.25
CA GLU A 137 -2.83 -8.02 -16.16
C GLU A 137 -2.40 -9.16 -17.07
N LYS A 138 -1.23 -8.99 -17.68
CA LYS A 138 -0.56 -10.07 -18.40
C LYS A 138 0.18 -11.03 -17.46
N VAL A 139 0.65 -10.50 -16.33
CA VAL A 139 1.37 -11.21 -15.27
C VAL A 139 0.88 -10.66 -13.94
N LEU A 140 0.52 -11.53 -13.01
CA LEU A 140 0.03 -11.19 -11.68
C LEU A 140 1.16 -10.72 -10.77
N GLU A 141 0.82 -9.82 -9.85
CA GLU A 141 1.69 -9.34 -8.78
C GLU A 141 1.62 -10.29 -7.58
N TRP A 142 2.76 -10.50 -6.91
CA TRP A 142 2.86 -11.33 -5.72
C TRP A 142 2.42 -10.56 -4.47
N LYS A 143 1.15 -10.16 -4.42
CA LYS A 143 0.58 -9.32 -3.36
C LYS A 143 -0.91 -9.57 -3.15
N ASP A 144 -1.32 -9.61 -1.89
CA ASP A 144 -2.70 -9.39 -1.48
C ASP A 144 -2.80 -8.03 -0.80
N PHE A 145 -3.94 -7.34 -0.89
CA PHE A 145 -4.13 -6.09 -0.17
C PHE A 145 -5.59 -5.84 0.19
N LEU A 146 -5.81 -5.23 1.36
CA LEU A 146 -7.11 -4.70 1.74
C LEU A 146 -7.11 -3.19 1.50
N ARG A 147 -7.98 -2.74 0.60
CA ARG A 147 -8.23 -1.32 0.31
C ARG A 147 -9.36 -0.80 1.19
N LEU A 148 -9.08 0.27 1.91
CA LEU A 148 -10.01 1.00 2.77
C LEU A 148 -10.11 2.45 2.28
N SER A 149 -11.17 2.74 1.55
CA SER A 149 -11.51 4.11 1.13
C SER A 149 -12.26 4.80 2.26
N TRP A 150 -11.79 5.97 2.66
CA TRP A 150 -12.52 6.78 3.63
C TRP A 150 -13.71 7.47 2.97
N VAL A 151 -14.85 7.46 3.65
CA VAL A 151 -16.10 8.14 3.22
C VAL A 151 -16.69 8.95 4.37
N SER A 152 -16.86 8.31 5.53
CA SER A 152 -17.24 8.93 6.79
C SER A 152 -16.91 7.99 7.95
N GLU A 153 -16.93 8.49 9.17
CA GLU A 153 -16.71 7.67 10.38
C GLU A 153 -17.81 6.61 10.54
N ASP A 154 -19.07 6.92 10.21
CA ASP A 154 -20.18 5.96 10.25
C ASP A 154 -19.98 4.82 9.24
N GLN A 155 -19.54 5.13 8.02
CA GLN A 155 -19.27 4.14 6.98
C GLN A 155 -18.08 3.24 7.36
N ALA A 156 -17.01 3.84 7.88
CA ALA A 156 -15.87 3.08 8.37
C ALA A 156 -16.27 2.15 9.51
N SER A 157 -17.00 2.67 10.50
CA SER A 157 -17.52 1.93 11.66
C SER A 157 -18.41 0.76 11.25
N ALA A 158 -19.25 0.96 10.23
CA ALA A 158 -20.20 -0.05 9.77
C ALA A 158 -19.55 -1.14 8.90
N PHE A 159 -18.55 -0.81 8.08
CA PHE A 159 -18.13 -1.68 6.97
C PHE A 159 -16.66 -2.10 6.98
N TRP A 160 -15.77 -1.39 7.68
CA TRP A 160 -14.37 -1.81 7.76
C TRP A 160 -14.23 -3.06 8.63
N PRO A 161 -13.19 -3.90 8.40
CA PRO A 161 -13.00 -5.09 9.20
C PRO A 161 -12.76 -4.75 10.68
N PRO A 162 -13.56 -5.30 11.63
CA PRO A 162 -13.43 -4.97 13.05
C PRO A 162 -12.02 -5.22 13.62
N VAL A 163 -11.29 -6.20 13.06
CA VAL A 163 -9.94 -6.57 13.49
C VAL A 163 -8.88 -5.51 13.24
N CYS A 164 -9.14 -4.53 12.37
CA CYS A 164 -8.17 -3.48 12.04
C CYS A 164 -8.77 -2.08 11.92
N GLN A 165 -10.04 -1.92 12.32
CA GLN A 165 -10.79 -0.69 12.08
C GLN A 165 -10.26 0.46 12.94
N GLU A 166 -10.06 0.24 14.23
CA GLU A 166 -9.66 1.28 15.18
C GLU A 166 -8.26 1.82 14.87
N GLU A 167 -7.30 0.93 14.66
CA GLU A 167 -5.91 1.27 14.35
C GLU A 167 -5.80 1.96 12.98
N ALA A 168 -6.56 1.51 11.98
CA ALA A 168 -6.62 2.16 10.68
C ALA A 168 -7.18 3.58 10.78
N LEU A 169 -8.27 3.78 11.52
CA LEU A 169 -8.88 5.10 11.71
C LEU A 169 -7.96 6.03 12.50
N GLU A 170 -7.31 5.54 13.55
CA GLU A 170 -6.36 6.34 14.33
C GLU A 170 -5.18 6.76 13.46
N TYR A 171 -4.56 5.82 12.73
CA TYR A 171 -3.46 6.13 11.82
C TYR A 171 -3.86 7.18 10.79
N MET A 172 -5.02 7.02 10.13
CA MET A 172 -5.50 7.96 9.13
C MET A 172 -5.70 9.37 9.70
N LYS A 173 -6.26 9.50 10.91
CA LYS A 173 -6.41 10.80 11.60
C LYS A 173 -5.06 11.47 11.89
N LYS A 174 -4.04 10.69 12.27
CA LYS A 174 -2.70 11.23 12.56
C LYS A 174 -1.92 11.59 11.29
N VAL A 175 -1.98 10.73 10.28
CA VAL A 175 -1.24 10.92 9.03
C VAL A 175 -1.82 12.06 8.19
N GLU A 176 -3.12 12.34 8.28
CA GLU A 176 -3.77 13.49 7.64
C GLU A 176 -3.07 14.81 7.99
N LEU A 177 -2.68 14.99 9.26
CA LEU A 177 -1.96 16.18 9.72
C LEU A 177 -0.59 16.30 9.05
N VAL A 178 0.13 15.19 8.92
CA VAL A 178 1.44 15.14 8.23
C VAL A 178 1.27 15.45 6.75
N THR A 179 0.29 14.84 6.08
CA THR A 179 -0.06 15.10 4.68
C THR A 179 -0.33 16.58 4.45
N LYS A 180 -1.13 17.21 5.33
CA LYS A 180 -1.43 18.63 5.23
C LYS A 180 -0.18 19.50 5.31
N ARG A 181 0.72 19.22 6.27
CA ARG A 181 2.00 19.94 6.40
C ARG A 181 2.91 19.77 5.19
N LEU A 182 2.97 18.58 4.60
CA LEU A 182 3.72 18.33 3.37
C LEU A 182 3.14 19.13 2.19
N LEU A 183 1.82 19.14 2.04
CA LEU A 183 1.15 19.92 1.00
C LEU A 183 1.35 21.43 1.19
N GLU A 184 1.27 21.93 2.42
CA GLU A 184 1.59 23.34 2.74
C GLU A 184 3.01 23.71 2.30
N ALA A 185 4.00 22.87 2.62
CA ALA A 185 5.39 23.09 2.23
C ALA A 185 5.56 23.13 0.69
N LEU A 186 4.99 22.15 -0.02
CA LEU A 186 5.08 22.04 -1.47
C LEU A 186 4.37 23.19 -2.19
N LEU A 187 3.14 23.52 -1.76
CA LEU A 187 2.33 24.56 -2.37
C LEU A 187 2.91 25.97 -2.14
N LYS A 188 3.57 26.20 -0.99
CA LYS A 188 4.27 27.45 -0.72
C LYS A 188 5.36 27.75 -1.76
N ARG A 189 6.08 26.72 -2.21
CA ARG A 189 7.09 26.85 -3.29
C ARG A 189 6.46 27.15 -4.65
N LEU A 190 5.23 26.69 -4.87
CA LEU A 190 4.43 26.99 -6.07
C LEU A 190 3.75 28.38 -6.01
N GLY A 191 4.00 29.18 -4.96
CA GLY A 191 3.46 30.53 -4.80
C GLY A 191 2.06 30.59 -4.19
N VAL A 192 1.53 29.46 -3.71
CA VAL A 192 0.25 29.41 -2.99
C VAL A 192 0.51 29.76 -1.52
N LYS A 193 -0.03 30.88 -1.06
CA LYS A 193 0.23 31.41 0.29
C LYS A 193 -0.57 30.69 1.38
N GLU A 194 -1.80 30.28 1.08
CA GLU A 194 -2.71 29.60 2.00
C GLU A 194 -3.49 28.53 1.25
N ILE A 195 -3.73 27.39 1.91
CA ILE A 195 -4.60 26.33 1.40
C ILE A 195 -6.02 26.67 1.87
N ASP A 196 -6.87 27.12 0.95
CA ASP A 196 -8.29 27.28 1.25
C ASP A 196 -9.00 25.92 1.28
N LYS A 197 -10.23 25.89 1.82
CA LYS A 197 -11.03 24.66 1.93
C LYS A 197 -11.24 23.98 0.56
N THR A 198 -11.31 24.76 -0.51
CA THR A 198 -11.51 24.24 -1.86
C THR A 198 -10.27 23.48 -2.34
N THR A 199 -9.08 24.03 -2.09
CA THR A 199 -7.80 23.42 -2.44
C THR A 199 -7.52 22.20 -1.58
N GLU A 200 -7.78 22.29 -0.28
CA GLU A 200 -7.70 21.16 0.65
C GLU A 200 -8.59 20.00 0.18
N TYR A 201 -9.86 20.28 -0.13
CA TYR A 201 -10.77 19.26 -0.66
C TYR A 201 -10.24 18.64 -1.97
N LYS A 202 -9.77 19.45 -2.93
CA LYS A 202 -9.24 18.92 -4.20
C LYS A 202 -8.03 18.00 -4.02
N LEU A 203 -7.20 18.24 -3.01
CA LEU A 203 -5.95 17.50 -2.79
C LEU A 203 -6.10 16.34 -1.81
N MET A 204 -7.10 16.37 -0.92
CA MET A 204 -7.20 15.46 0.23
C MET A 204 -8.56 14.78 0.39
N ALA A 205 -9.59 15.08 -0.41
CA ALA A 205 -10.96 14.62 -0.17
C ALA A 205 -11.19 13.10 -0.17
N SER A 206 -10.32 12.33 -0.82
CA SER A 206 -10.54 10.90 -1.03
C SER A 206 -9.34 10.07 -0.53
N PRO A 207 -9.04 10.06 0.77
CA PRO A 207 -7.91 9.30 1.28
C PRO A 207 -8.23 7.80 1.21
N ILE A 208 -7.25 7.04 0.74
CA ILE A 208 -7.32 5.59 0.61
C ILE A 208 -6.16 5.00 1.41
N LEU A 209 -6.46 4.08 2.31
CA LEU A 209 -5.48 3.26 3.01
C LEU A 209 -5.43 1.87 2.34
N SER A 210 -4.22 1.38 2.06
CA SER A 210 -4.01 0.02 1.57
C SER A 210 -3.16 -0.76 2.56
N LEU A 211 -3.74 -1.77 3.20
CA LEU A 211 -3.00 -2.75 3.99
C LEU A 211 -2.45 -3.81 3.03
N ASN A 212 -1.21 -3.65 2.60
CA ASN A 212 -0.55 -4.56 1.67
C ASN A 212 0.07 -5.75 2.41
N TYR A 213 -0.06 -6.94 1.85
CA TYR A 213 0.53 -8.18 2.36
C TYR A 213 1.30 -8.89 1.26
N TYR A 214 2.60 -9.06 1.51
CA TYR A 214 3.54 -9.70 0.61
C TYR A 214 3.97 -11.04 1.22
N PRO A 215 3.29 -12.15 0.91
CA PRO A 215 3.67 -13.45 1.46
C PRO A 215 5.06 -13.88 0.95
N CYS A 216 5.71 -14.77 1.69
CA CYS A 216 7.01 -15.32 1.29
C CYS A 216 6.92 -15.95 -0.12
N CYS A 217 7.88 -15.63 -0.98
CA CYS A 217 7.94 -16.11 -2.36
C CYS A 217 9.07 -17.15 -2.49
N PRO A 218 8.82 -18.35 -3.06
CA PRO A 218 9.85 -19.37 -3.21
C PRO A 218 10.94 -19.01 -4.23
N SER A 219 10.65 -18.11 -5.19
CA SER A 219 11.60 -17.65 -6.21
C SER A 219 11.40 -16.15 -6.47
N PRO A 220 11.79 -15.27 -5.53
CA PRO A 220 11.49 -13.84 -5.60
C PRO A 220 12.02 -13.16 -6.87
N GLU A 221 13.12 -13.65 -7.43
CA GLU A 221 13.74 -13.16 -8.67
C GLU A 221 12.87 -13.35 -9.93
N LEU A 222 11.86 -14.23 -9.87
CA LEU A 222 10.92 -14.46 -10.96
C LEU A 222 9.67 -13.59 -10.89
N THR A 223 9.38 -13.02 -9.72
CA THR A 223 8.12 -12.31 -9.46
C THR A 223 8.35 -10.81 -9.27
N ALA A 224 7.28 -10.03 -9.40
CA ALA A 224 7.23 -8.67 -8.88
C ALA A 224 6.18 -8.59 -7.79
N ARG A 225 6.53 -7.94 -6.67
CA ARG A 225 5.57 -7.60 -5.60
C ARG A 225 4.60 -6.52 -6.07
N VAL A 226 5.10 -5.56 -6.84
CA VAL A 226 4.34 -4.52 -7.54
C VAL A 226 5.11 -4.21 -8.84
N GLY A 227 4.40 -4.09 -9.97
CA GLY A 227 5.00 -3.75 -11.26
C GLY A 227 5.48 -2.30 -11.35
N ARG A 228 6.26 -1.96 -12.39
CA ARG A 228 6.66 -0.58 -12.67
C ARG A 228 5.42 0.28 -12.93
N HIS A 229 5.23 1.30 -12.11
CA HIS A 229 4.10 2.24 -12.24
C HIS A 229 4.49 3.61 -11.67
N PHE A 230 3.59 4.58 -11.88
CA PHE A 230 3.57 5.85 -11.17
C PHE A 230 2.25 5.95 -10.43
N ASP A 231 2.29 6.54 -9.24
CA ASP A 231 1.08 6.79 -8.48
C ASP A 231 0.21 7.86 -9.17
N ILE A 232 -1.10 7.63 -9.13
CA ILE A 232 -2.11 8.61 -9.58
C ILE A 232 -2.63 9.49 -8.43
N SER A 233 -2.08 9.30 -7.23
CA SER A 233 -2.41 10.09 -6.04
C SER A 233 -1.79 11.48 -6.12
N THR A 234 -2.29 12.41 -5.31
CA THR A 234 -1.60 13.70 -5.09
C THR A 234 -0.29 13.48 -4.33
N ILE A 235 -0.32 12.63 -3.31
CA ILE A 235 0.83 12.22 -2.52
C ILE A 235 0.54 10.86 -1.90
N THR A 236 1.55 9.99 -1.84
CA THR A 236 1.48 8.69 -1.18
C THR A 236 2.39 8.72 0.04
N ILE A 237 1.87 8.29 1.20
CA ILE A 237 2.66 8.08 2.41
C ILE A 237 2.77 6.58 2.62
N LEU A 238 3.99 6.07 2.56
CA LEU A 238 4.30 4.66 2.70
C LEU A 238 4.87 4.38 4.10
N LEU A 239 4.23 3.48 4.84
CA LEU A 239 4.75 2.89 6.06
C LEU A 239 5.19 1.45 5.76
N GLN A 240 6.48 1.18 5.90
CA GLN A 240 7.08 -0.14 5.64
C GLN A 240 7.27 -0.93 6.93
N ASP A 241 7.40 -2.25 6.82
CA ASP A 241 7.91 -3.09 7.89
C ASP A 241 9.45 -3.03 7.93
N ASP A 242 10.08 -3.86 8.76
CA ASP A 242 11.53 -3.89 8.90
C ASP A 242 12.25 -4.56 7.72
N THR A 243 11.49 -5.19 6.80
CA THR A 243 12.02 -5.86 5.60
C THR A 243 12.11 -4.90 4.43
N GLY A 244 11.14 -4.00 4.31
CA GLY A 244 10.95 -3.11 3.15
C GLY A 244 9.72 -3.47 2.32
#